data_AF-A0A512N4U9-F1
#
_entry.id   AF-A0A512N4U9-F1
#
_cell.length_a   1.000
_cell.length_b   1.000
_cell.length_c   1.000
_cell.angle_alpha   90.00
_cell.angle_beta   90.00
_cell.angle_gamma   90.00
#
_symmetry.space_group_name_H-M   'P 1'
#
loop_
_entity.id
_entity.type
_entity.pdbx_description
1 polymer ?
#
loop_
_entity_poly.entity_id
_entity_poly.type
_entity_poly.pdbx_seq_one_letter_code
_entity_poly.pdbx_strand_id
1 'polypeptide(L)'
;MMVEDLQRASVGHNERPFDVADFYRANGFFLFRQALDRRLVEDVARIEQEIVRPYGGPLLRHNGKIATHDHAMGPPWDVARRQSGLLNPHRLGEGPLKAFSEATTRLLTSQSLFNCLHKLDGNDRYTLHQSIFFFVSARTDTHQDRVTLDTVPAGGSFTVWIPVDRVRPANGPLFVVPRKLGVYDEALEGIGAGGESRGAMSGAYNDAVADSVGSSEIEAVMPFLQPGDVMIFGPSTPHGSFAALDKNLWRRSFQAIYRPTAITRWGAYPTHDEPHDVATEEVEMNESFNFLRG
;
A
#
# COMPACT_ATOMS: atom_id res chain seq x y z
N MET A 1 -16.58 1.18 20.90
CA MET A 1 -15.54 2.09 21.42
C MET A 1 -14.40 2.12 20.41
N MET A 2 -14.52 2.89 19.31
CA MET A 2 -13.50 2.90 18.23
C MET A 2 -13.39 4.21 17.42
N VAL A 3 -14.32 5.17 17.57
CA VAL A 3 -14.24 6.46 16.83
C VAL A 3 -13.75 7.61 17.72
N GLU A 4 -14.06 7.60 19.02
CA GLU A 4 -13.65 8.66 19.95
C GLU A 4 -12.15 8.63 20.28
N ASP A 5 -11.54 7.44 20.35
CA ASP A 5 -10.11 7.31 20.67
C ASP A 5 -9.21 7.78 19.50
N LEU A 6 -9.71 7.73 18.26
CA LEU A 6 -9.05 8.32 17.10
C LEU A 6 -9.14 9.86 17.10
N GLN A 7 -10.06 10.47 17.87
CA GLN A 7 -10.20 11.93 18.00
C GLN A 7 -9.53 12.50 19.26
N ARG A 8 -9.37 11.70 20.33
CA ARG A 8 -8.85 12.16 21.64
C ARG A 8 -7.35 12.46 21.71
N ALA A 9 -6.58 12.21 20.64
CA ALA A 9 -5.17 12.56 20.57
C ALA A 9 -4.85 14.08 20.59
N SER A 10 -5.83 14.96 20.86
CA SER A 10 -5.65 16.43 20.83
C SER A 10 -5.97 17.17 22.14
N VAL A 11 -6.41 16.52 23.23
CA VAL A 11 -6.69 17.25 24.48
C VAL A 11 -6.22 16.44 25.69
N GLY A 12 -5.14 16.92 26.32
CA GLY A 12 -4.48 16.24 27.42
C GLY A 12 -5.34 16.14 28.68
N HIS A 13 -5.40 14.92 29.24
CA HIS A 13 -5.59 14.64 30.66
C HIS A 13 -5.02 13.23 30.95
N ASN A 14 -3.95 13.16 31.75
CA ASN A 14 -3.45 12.07 32.62
C ASN A 14 -3.64 10.57 32.30
N GLU A 15 -3.94 10.17 31.07
CA GLU A 15 -3.88 8.79 30.59
C GLU A 15 -2.48 8.51 30.02
N ARG A 16 -1.99 7.26 30.09
CA ARG A 16 -0.71 6.87 29.47
C ARG A 16 -0.66 7.46 28.05
N PRO A 17 0.45 8.10 27.64
CA PRO A 17 0.57 8.62 26.29
C PRO A 17 0.24 7.49 25.30
N PHE A 18 -0.65 7.79 24.36
CA PHE A 18 -1.05 6.85 23.34
C PHE A 18 0.18 6.34 22.59
N ASP A 19 0.45 5.05 22.69
CA ASP A 19 1.58 4.40 22.03
C ASP A 19 1.13 3.89 20.66
N VAL A 20 1.65 4.55 19.62
CA VAL A 20 1.38 4.25 18.21
C VAL A 20 1.81 2.82 17.86
N ALA A 21 2.94 2.36 18.39
CA ALA A 21 3.48 1.05 18.11
C ALA A 21 2.63 -0.05 18.78
N ASP A 22 2.17 0.18 20.02
CA ASP A 22 1.24 -0.74 20.70
C ASP A 22 -0.10 -0.83 19.97
N PHE A 23 -0.67 0.31 19.55
CA PHE A 23 -1.91 0.30 18.77
C PHE A 23 -1.73 -0.46 17.45
N TYR A 24 -0.65 -0.19 16.72
CA TYR A 24 -0.35 -0.87 15.46
C TYR A 24 -0.18 -2.37 15.67
N ARG A 25 0.55 -2.82 16.70
CA ARG A 25 0.68 -4.25 17.03
C ARG A 25 -0.65 -4.90 17.36
N ALA A 26 -1.52 -4.20 18.10
CA ALA A 26 -2.81 -4.73 18.51
C ALA A 26 -3.85 -4.79 17.38
N ASN A 27 -3.76 -3.88 16.40
CA ASN A 27 -4.79 -3.70 15.37
C ASN A 27 -4.33 -4.03 13.95
N GLY A 28 -3.03 -4.19 13.71
CA GLY A 28 -2.45 -4.50 12.39
C GLY A 28 -2.37 -3.31 11.46
N PHE A 29 -2.96 -2.16 11.83
CA PHE A 29 -2.90 -0.92 11.06
C PHE A 29 -2.78 0.31 11.94
N PHE A 30 -2.35 1.40 11.34
CA PHE A 30 -2.37 2.73 11.90
C PHE A 30 -2.72 3.77 10.84
N LEU A 31 -3.46 4.80 11.25
CA LEU A 31 -3.79 5.95 10.41
C LEU A 31 -3.12 7.21 10.95
N PHE A 32 -2.16 7.74 10.21
CA PHE A 32 -1.57 9.04 10.47
C PHE A 32 -2.32 10.11 9.68
N ARG A 33 -3.00 11.03 10.38
CA ARG A 33 -3.68 12.17 9.76
C ARG A 33 -2.69 13.30 9.51
N GLN A 34 -2.72 13.84 8.29
CA GLN A 34 -1.91 15.00 7.88
C GLN A 34 -0.43 14.91 8.27
N ALA A 35 0.13 13.70 8.25
CA ALA A 35 1.49 13.44 8.69
C ALA A 35 2.52 13.58 7.56
N LEU A 36 2.08 13.42 6.30
CA LEU A 36 2.94 13.64 5.15
C LEU A 36 3.02 15.12 4.80
N ASP A 37 4.17 15.57 4.29
CA ASP A 37 4.28 16.90 3.69
C ASP A 37 3.35 16.96 2.47
N ARG A 38 2.25 17.69 2.65
CA ARG A 38 1.19 17.82 1.66
C ARG A 38 1.69 18.37 0.33
N ARG A 39 2.74 19.20 0.33
CA ARG A 39 3.35 19.75 -0.88
C ARG A 39 3.90 18.66 -1.78
N LEU A 40 4.47 17.59 -1.21
CA LEU A 40 4.97 16.44 -1.97
C LEU A 40 3.83 15.67 -2.65
N VAL A 41 2.70 15.53 -1.96
CA VAL A 41 1.50 14.87 -2.52
C VAL A 41 0.91 15.71 -3.66
N GLU A 42 0.81 17.04 -3.45
CA GLU A 42 0.31 17.98 -4.45
C GLU A 42 1.23 18.06 -5.68
N ASP A 43 2.55 18.01 -5.49
CA ASP A 43 3.52 17.97 -6.58
C ASP A 43 3.36 16.71 -7.44
N VAL A 44 3.20 15.54 -6.82
CA VAL A 44 2.92 14.31 -7.57
C VAL A 44 1.61 14.43 -8.34
N ALA A 45 0.56 14.96 -7.70
CA ALA A 45 -0.75 15.13 -8.34
C ALA A 45 -0.69 16.03 -9.58
N ARG A 46 0.05 17.14 -9.48
CA ARG A 46 0.26 18.09 -10.58
C ARG A 46 1.10 17.46 -11.69
N ILE A 47 2.26 16.88 -11.35
CA ILE A 47 3.18 16.30 -12.31
C ILE A 47 2.55 15.10 -13.04
N GLU A 48 1.79 14.25 -12.36
CA GLU A 48 1.03 13.20 -13.01
C GLU A 48 0.10 13.78 -14.09
N GLN A 49 -0.66 14.82 -13.74
CA GLN A 49 -1.60 15.43 -14.66
C GLN A 49 -0.92 16.12 -15.85
N GLU A 50 0.23 16.75 -15.65
CA GLU A 50 0.96 17.50 -16.68
C GLU A 50 1.82 16.61 -17.58
N ILE A 51 2.37 15.52 -17.04
CA ILE A 51 3.42 14.73 -17.70
C ILE A 51 2.98 13.31 -17.99
N VAL A 52 2.46 12.60 -17.00
CA VAL A 52 2.07 11.20 -17.15
C VAL A 52 0.81 11.11 -17.99
N ARG A 53 -0.23 11.87 -17.63
CA ARG A 53 -1.53 11.81 -18.30
C ARG A 53 -1.50 12.01 -19.82
N PRO A 54 -0.76 13.00 -20.38
CA PRO A 54 -0.66 13.16 -21.82
C PRO A 54 0.41 12.27 -22.48
N TYR A 55 1.17 11.47 -21.72
CA TYR A 55 2.23 10.64 -22.29
C TYR A 55 1.66 9.57 -23.23
N GLY A 56 2.21 9.45 -24.44
CA GLY A 56 1.74 8.50 -25.44
C GLY A 56 2.50 7.17 -25.48
N GLY A 57 3.62 7.07 -24.77
CA GLY A 57 4.49 5.89 -24.80
C GLY A 57 3.96 4.75 -23.93
N PRO A 58 4.55 3.56 -24.00
CA PRO A 58 4.15 2.44 -23.15
C PRO A 58 4.68 2.60 -21.72
N LEU A 59 3.98 2.04 -20.73
CA LEU A 59 4.38 2.05 -19.31
C LEU A 59 4.28 0.66 -18.70
N LEU A 60 5.14 0.39 -17.70
CA LEU A 60 5.07 -0.80 -16.87
C LEU A 60 3.86 -0.73 -15.94
N ARG A 61 3.01 -1.75 -16.03
CA ARG A 61 1.76 -1.85 -15.27
C ARG A 61 1.92 -2.76 -14.06
N HIS A 62 1.03 -2.62 -13.08
CA HIS A 62 1.04 -3.41 -11.83
C HIS A 62 1.03 -4.93 -12.06
N ASN A 63 0.48 -5.40 -13.20
CA ASN A 63 0.48 -6.80 -13.58
C ASN A 63 1.82 -7.27 -14.21
N GLY A 64 2.87 -6.46 -14.12
CA GLY A 64 4.21 -6.74 -14.64
C GLY A 64 4.38 -6.58 -16.15
N LYS A 65 3.33 -6.16 -16.87
CA LYS A 65 3.38 -6.02 -18.34
C LYS A 65 3.60 -4.57 -18.75
N ILE A 66 4.44 -4.37 -19.76
CA ILE A 66 4.52 -3.09 -20.48
C ILE A 66 3.30 -3.00 -21.39
N ALA A 67 2.50 -1.95 -21.22
CA ALA A 67 1.29 -1.74 -22.01
C ALA A 67 1.18 -0.28 -22.46
N THR A 68 0.44 -0.05 -23.54
CA THR A 68 0.16 1.30 -24.04
C THR A 68 -0.44 2.18 -22.94
N HIS A 69 -0.04 3.45 -22.94
CA HIS A 69 -0.57 4.41 -21.99
C HIS A 69 -1.95 4.92 -22.41
N ASP A 70 -2.94 4.05 -22.25
CA ASP A 70 -4.33 4.46 -22.43
C ASP A 70 -4.85 5.07 -21.14
N HIS A 71 -4.87 6.40 -21.13
CA HIS A 71 -5.45 7.23 -20.10
C HIS A 71 -6.84 7.73 -20.43
N ALA A 72 -7.39 7.36 -21.59
CA ALA A 72 -8.72 7.79 -21.94
C ALA A 72 -9.64 7.33 -20.82
N MET A 73 -10.37 8.29 -20.24
CA MET A 73 -11.62 7.99 -19.55
C MET A 73 -12.57 7.44 -20.61
N GLY A 74 -12.33 6.20 -21.03
CA GLY A 74 -13.24 5.43 -21.86
C GLY A 74 -14.54 5.22 -21.10
N PRO A 75 -15.60 4.80 -21.78
CA PRO A 75 -16.86 4.52 -21.12
C PRO A 75 -16.67 3.57 -19.91
N PRO A 76 -17.50 3.70 -18.87
CA PRO A 76 -17.26 3.19 -17.52
C PRO A 76 -17.15 1.67 -17.32
N TRP A 77 -17.20 0.88 -18.39
CA TRP A 77 -17.05 -0.57 -18.37
C TRP A 77 -15.64 -1.05 -18.72
N ASP A 78 -14.72 -0.17 -19.14
CA ASP A 78 -13.32 -0.55 -19.32
C ASP A 78 -12.54 -0.50 -17.99
N VAL A 79 -13.08 -1.27 -17.04
CA VAL A 79 -12.53 -1.49 -15.69
C VAL A 79 -11.15 -2.13 -15.79
N ALA A 80 -10.92 -2.98 -16.79
CA ALA A 80 -9.65 -3.65 -17.05
C ALA A 80 -8.49 -2.67 -17.37
N ARG A 81 -8.73 -1.58 -18.11
CA ARG A 81 -7.71 -0.54 -18.36
C ARG A 81 -7.53 0.40 -17.17
N ARG A 82 -8.60 0.71 -16.44
CA ARG A 82 -8.59 1.56 -15.22
C ARG A 82 -7.94 0.89 -14.01
N GLN A 83 -7.91 -0.43 -13.97
CA GLN A 83 -7.23 -1.24 -12.96
C GLN A 83 -5.71 -1.33 -13.17
N SER A 84 -5.17 -0.75 -14.25
CA SER A 84 -3.76 -0.89 -14.62
C SER A 84 -2.88 0.21 -14.00
N GLY A 85 -2.73 0.20 -12.68
CA GLY A 85 -1.80 1.10 -11.97
C GLY A 85 -0.36 1.02 -12.49
N LEU A 86 0.43 2.08 -12.32
CA LEU A 86 1.84 2.10 -12.72
C LEU A 86 2.69 1.39 -11.70
N LEU A 87 3.46 0.40 -12.12
CA LEU A 87 4.39 -0.31 -11.25
C LEU A 87 5.71 0.45 -11.16
N ASN A 88 6.21 0.62 -9.94
CA ASN A 88 7.47 1.26 -9.60
C ASN A 88 7.67 2.62 -10.30
N PRO A 89 6.73 3.58 -10.17
CA PRO A 89 6.85 4.90 -10.78
C PRO A 89 8.14 5.64 -10.40
N HIS A 90 8.71 5.35 -9.22
CA HIS A 90 9.99 5.87 -8.75
C HIS A 90 11.21 5.40 -9.58
N ARG A 91 11.02 4.43 -10.48
CA ARG A 91 12.05 3.85 -11.36
C ARG A 91 11.85 4.15 -12.84
N LEU A 92 10.93 5.06 -13.19
CA LEU A 92 10.71 5.42 -14.59
C LEU A 92 11.95 6.07 -15.23
N GLY A 93 12.88 6.59 -14.41
CA GLY A 93 14.22 6.96 -14.84
C GLY A 93 14.27 8.24 -15.66
N GLU A 94 15.13 8.26 -16.68
CA GLU A 94 15.37 9.43 -17.53
C GLU A 94 14.30 9.63 -18.61
N GLY A 95 14.29 10.82 -19.22
CA GLY A 95 13.40 11.14 -20.34
C GLY A 95 12.09 11.83 -19.91
N PRO A 96 11.01 11.70 -20.71
CA PRO A 96 9.79 12.51 -20.52
C PRO A 96 9.12 12.35 -19.15
N LEU A 97 9.31 11.21 -18.49
CA LEU A 97 8.68 10.86 -17.21
C LEU A 97 9.57 11.14 -15.99
N LYS A 98 10.78 11.68 -16.21
CA LYS A 98 11.79 11.89 -15.15
C LYS A 98 11.23 12.69 -13.98
N ALA A 99 10.54 13.79 -14.26
CA ALA A 99 9.94 14.63 -13.22
C ALA A 99 8.93 13.86 -12.36
N PHE A 100 8.16 12.93 -12.93
CA PHE A 100 7.25 12.07 -12.17
C PHE A 100 8.03 11.05 -11.36
N SER A 101 9.04 10.41 -11.95
CA SER A 101 9.95 9.49 -11.24
C SER A 101 10.52 10.17 -9.99
N GLU A 102 11.10 11.36 -10.13
CA GLU A 102 11.68 12.12 -9.03
C GLU A 102 10.66 12.56 -7.99
N ALA A 103 9.47 13.03 -8.41
CA ALA A 103 8.42 13.43 -7.49
C ALA A 103 7.92 12.24 -6.65
N THR A 104 7.72 11.08 -7.30
CA THR A 104 7.33 9.85 -6.60
C THR A 104 8.44 9.38 -5.65
N THR A 105 9.71 9.43 -6.05
CA THR A 105 10.85 9.14 -5.17
C THR A 105 10.84 10.06 -3.95
N ARG A 106 10.76 11.39 -4.14
CA ARG A 106 10.74 12.35 -3.02
C ARG A 106 9.61 12.09 -2.03
N LEU A 107 8.40 11.75 -2.51
CA LEU A 107 7.27 11.44 -1.63
C LEU A 107 7.50 10.12 -0.87
N LEU A 108 7.86 9.06 -1.59
CA LEU A 108 7.99 7.69 -1.08
C LEU A 108 9.25 7.48 -0.24
N THR A 109 10.18 8.44 -0.20
CA THR A 109 11.34 8.45 0.70
C THR A 109 11.44 9.72 1.53
N SER A 110 10.32 10.43 1.70
CA SER A 110 10.27 11.66 2.49
C SER A 110 10.55 11.40 3.97
N GLN A 111 11.15 12.40 4.65
CA GLN A 111 11.34 12.37 6.10
C GLN A 111 10.01 12.19 6.85
N SER A 112 8.92 12.79 6.36
CA SER A 112 7.60 12.63 6.95
C SER A 112 7.10 11.18 6.91
N LEU A 113 7.39 10.45 5.83
CA LEU A 113 7.03 9.04 5.74
C LEU A 113 7.93 8.17 6.63
N PHE A 114 9.24 8.45 6.66
CA PHE A 114 10.16 7.80 7.60
C PHE A 114 9.65 7.94 9.04
N ASN A 115 9.31 9.15 9.47
CA ASN A 115 8.81 9.41 10.82
C ASN A 115 7.53 8.61 11.13
N CYS A 116 6.69 8.31 10.14
CA CYS A 116 5.51 7.47 10.32
C CYS A 116 5.91 6.00 10.55
N LEU A 117 6.79 5.44 9.70
CA LEU A 117 7.28 4.08 9.84
C LEU A 117 8.05 3.89 11.16
N HIS A 118 8.96 4.80 11.48
CA HIS A 118 9.76 4.77 12.71
C HIS A 118 8.92 4.78 13.98
N LYS A 119 7.77 5.47 13.98
CA LYS A 119 6.83 5.43 15.11
C LYS A 119 6.15 4.07 15.31
N LEU A 120 6.12 3.20 14.31
CA LEU A 120 5.48 1.89 14.39
C LEU A 120 6.42 0.82 14.95
N ASP A 121 7.72 0.89 14.63
CA ASP A 121 8.66 -0.18 14.97
C ASP A 121 10.04 0.27 15.50
N GLY A 122 10.34 1.57 15.48
CA GLY A 122 11.60 2.14 15.96
C GLY A 122 12.82 1.88 15.07
N ASN A 123 12.66 1.34 13.85
CA ASN A 123 13.79 1.09 12.95
C ASN A 123 14.30 2.38 12.29
N ASP A 124 15.60 2.42 12.01
CA ASP A 124 16.26 3.62 11.46
C ASP A 124 16.38 3.64 9.94
N ARG A 125 16.05 2.53 9.27
CA ARG A 125 16.17 2.40 7.81
C ARG A 125 15.18 1.40 7.22
N TYR A 126 14.60 1.77 6.08
CA TYR A 126 13.62 0.94 5.37
C TYR A 126 13.96 0.74 3.90
N THR A 127 13.67 -0.45 3.38
CA THR A 127 13.82 -0.77 1.97
C THR A 127 12.44 -0.76 1.29
N LEU A 128 12.26 0.11 0.30
CA LEU A 128 11.10 0.12 -0.61
C LEU A 128 11.22 -1.05 -1.60
N HIS A 129 10.37 -2.05 -1.41
CA HIS A 129 10.32 -3.24 -2.27
C HIS A 129 9.61 -2.96 -3.59
N GLN A 130 8.37 -2.47 -3.48
CA GLN A 130 7.48 -2.21 -4.60
C GLN A 130 6.63 -0.97 -4.32
N SER A 131 6.29 -0.22 -5.36
CA SER A 131 5.23 0.78 -5.28
C SER A 131 4.32 0.71 -6.51
N ILE A 132 3.05 1.03 -6.34
CA ILE A 132 2.06 1.11 -7.40
C ILE A 132 1.36 2.46 -7.29
N PHE A 133 1.31 3.22 -8.39
CA PHE A 133 0.47 4.41 -8.50
C PHE A 133 -0.83 4.05 -9.22
N PHE A 134 -1.93 4.14 -8.49
CA PHE A 134 -3.28 3.92 -9.03
C PHE A 134 -3.87 5.26 -9.46
N PHE A 135 -4.52 5.28 -10.62
CA PHE A 135 -5.23 6.46 -11.13
C PHE A 135 -6.65 6.57 -10.59
N VAL A 136 -7.30 5.43 -10.41
CA VAL A 136 -8.64 5.27 -9.82
C VAL A 136 -8.65 4.05 -8.92
N SER A 137 -9.76 3.81 -8.21
CA SER A 137 -9.92 2.58 -7.45
C SER A 137 -9.81 1.35 -8.34
N ALA A 138 -8.88 0.47 -8.01
CA ALA A 138 -8.73 -0.80 -8.70
C ALA A 138 -9.81 -1.83 -8.32
N ARG A 139 -10.61 -1.61 -7.28
CA ARG A 139 -11.40 -2.65 -6.59
C ARG A 139 -10.57 -3.91 -6.32
N THR A 140 -10.34 -4.18 -5.04
CA THR A 140 -9.63 -5.39 -4.63
C THR A 140 -10.53 -6.16 -3.68
N ASP A 141 -10.64 -7.47 -3.90
CA ASP A 141 -11.31 -8.36 -2.96
C ASP A 141 -10.54 -8.38 -1.64
N THR A 142 -11.18 -8.87 -0.58
CA THR A 142 -10.53 -8.97 0.73
C THR A 142 -9.36 -9.95 0.65
N HIS A 143 -8.17 -9.50 1.02
CA HIS A 143 -6.96 -10.31 1.01
C HIS A 143 -5.98 -9.85 2.11
N GLN A 144 -4.90 -10.60 2.28
CA GLN A 144 -3.76 -10.23 3.11
C GLN A 144 -2.52 -10.23 2.22
N ASP A 145 -1.59 -9.31 2.44
CA ASP A 145 -0.36 -9.21 1.66
C ASP A 145 0.65 -10.31 2.05
N ARG A 146 0.51 -10.94 3.22
CA ARG A 146 1.44 -11.95 3.77
C ARG A 146 1.84 -13.04 2.77
N VAL A 147 0.88 -13.46 1.96
CA VAL A 147 1.03 -14.58 1.03
C VAL A 147 1.93 -14.29 -0.17
N THR A 148 2.12 -13.02 -0.51
CA THR A 148 2.87 -12.57 -1.68
C THR A 148 3.92 -11.51 -1.37
N LEU A 149 3.83 -10.85 -0.21
CA LEU A 149 4.58 -9.64 0.11
C LEU A 149 4.95 -9.57 1.61
N ASP A 150 5.52 -10.64 2.16
CA ASP A 150 6.08 -10.66 3.52
C ASP A 150 7.61 -10.90 3.53
N THR A 151 8.14 -10.86 4.74
CA THR A 151 9.55 -10.81 5.10
C THR A 151 9.96 -12.06 5.86
N VAL A 152 11.25 -12.36 5.91
CA VAL A 152 11.83 -13.34 6.84
C VAL A 152 12.60 -12.57 7.91
N PRO A 153 12.26 -12.70 9.22
CA PRO A 153 11.09 -13.38 9.76
C PRO A 153 9.77 -12.68 9.41
N ALA A 154 8.67 -13.43 9.44
CA ALA A 154 7.37 -12.99 8.94
C ALA A 154 6.73 -11.89 9.80
N GLY A 155 5.95 -11.01 9.16
CA GLY A 155 5.24 -9.90 9.81
C GLY A 155 5.97 -8.55 9.78
N GLY A 156 7.16 -8.47 9.19
CA GLY A 156 8.00 -7.27 9.16
C GLY A 156 7.79 -6.34 7.95
N SER A 157 6.88 -6.65 7.02
CA SER A 157 6.56 -5.72 5.94
C SER A 157 5.51 -4.68 6.35
N PHE A 158 5.53 -3.54 5.67
CA PHE A 158 4.55 -2.47 5.82
C PHE A 158 3.95 -2.15 4.47
N THR A 159 2.63 -2.25 4.37
CA THR A 159 1.88 -1.68 3.25
C THR A 159 1.46 -0.26 3.60
N VAL A 160 2.04 0.70 2.89
CA VAL A 160 1.80 2.13 3.01
C VAL A 160 0.85 2.57 1.92
N TRP A 161 -0.30 3.10 2.31
CA TRP A 161 -1.31 3.63 1.39
C TRP A 161 -1.46 5.14 1.54
N ILE A 162 -1.22 5.86 0.44
CA ILE A 162 -1.20 7.33 0.41
C ILE A 162 -2.26 7.84 -0.58
N PRO A 163 -3.32 8.53 -0.14
CA PRO A 163 -4.23 9.24 -1.04
C PRO A 163 -3.53 10.43 -1.68
N VAL A 164 -3.62 10.51 -3.01
CA VAL A 164 -3.28 11.71 -3.78
C VAL A 164 -4.51 12.57 -3.98
N ASP A 165 -5.68 11.93 -4.12
CA ASP A 165 -6.99 12.58 -4.11
C ASP A 165 -7.75 12.31 -2.81
N ARG A 166 -8.70 13.20 -2.46
CA ARG A 166 -9.64 12.95 -1.37
C ARG A 166 -10.41 11.64 -1.60
N VAL A 167 -10.40 10.76 -0.60
CA VAL A 167 -11.21 9.55 -0.57
C VAL A 167 -12.63 9.89 -0.13
N ARG A 168 -13.62 9.34 -0.84
CA ARG A 168 -15.05 9.51 -0.61
C ARG A 168 -15.73 8.14 -0.76
N PRO A 169 -16.92 7.93 -0.18
CA PRO A 169 -17.69 6.71 -0.45
C PRO A 169 -17.84 6.40 -1.95
N ALA A 170 -18.02 7.45 -2.76
CA ALA A 170 -18.31 7.31 -4.18
C ALA A 170 -17.08 6.99 -5.07
N ASN A 171 -15.84 7.20 -4.64
CA ASN A 171 -14.65 6.97 -5.49
C ASN A 171 -13.85 5.71 -5.12
N GLY A 172 -14.47 4.79 -4.39
CA GLY A 172 -13.92 3.47 -4.08
C GLY A 172 -12.92 3.50 -2.94
N PRO A 173 -13.37 3.71 -1.69
CA PRO A 173 -12.51 3.74 -0.51
C PRO A 173 -11.83 2.40 -0.24
N LEU A 174 -10.69 2.46 0.44
CA LEU A 174 -9.98 1.32 1.02
C LEU A 174 -10.58 1.03 2.41
N PHE A 175 -10.63 -0.25 2.78
CA PHE A 175 -10.95 -0.69 4.13
C PHE A 175 -9.88 -1.64 4.66
N VAL A 176 -9.78 -1.71 5.98
CA VAL A 176 -8.96 -2.68 6.72
C VAL A 176 -9.81 -3.33 7.79
N VAL A 177 -9.52 -4.57 8.15
CA VAL A 177 -10.17 -5.27 9.26
C VAL A 177 -9.15 -5.36 10.39
N PRO A 178 -9.38 -4.69 11.54
CA PRO A 178 -8.45 -4.71 12.65
C PRO A 178 -8.10 -6.15 13.05
N ARG A 179 -6.80 -6.46 13.13
CA ARG A 179 -6.30 -7.76 13.56
C ARG A 179 -4.92 -7.60 14.16
N LYS A 180 -4.65 -8.28 15.29
CA LYS A 180 -3.32 -8.27 15.91
C LYS A 180 -2.25 -8.68 14.88
N LEU A 181 -1.18 -7.89 14.79
CA LEU A 181 -0.10 -8.14 13.85
C LEU A 181 0.52 -9.53 14.08
N GLY A 182 0.74 -10.26 12.99
CA GLY A 182 1.29 -11.62 13.03
C GLY A 182 0.26 -12.70 13.34
N VAL A 183 -0.99 -12.34 13.70
CA VAL A 183 -2.09 -13.30 13.78
C VAL A 183 -2.67 -13.47 12.38
N TYR A 184 -2.60 -14.68 11.87
CA TYR A 184 -3.24 -15.08 10.63
C TYR A 184 -3.84 -16.47 10.81
N ASP A 185 -4.72 -16.85 9.89
CA ASP A 185 -5.35 -18.17 9.94
C ASP A 185 -4.45 -19.14 9.18
N GLU A 186 -3.79 -20.04 9.91
CA GLU A 186 -2.93 -21.09 9.36
C GLU A 186 -3.69 -21.99 8.39
N ALA A 187 -5.02 -22.14 8.53
CA ALA A 187 -5.83 -22.90 7.59
C ALA A 187 -5.90 -22.26 6.19
N LEU A 188 -5.54 -20.97 6.07
CA LEU A 188 -5.42 -20.27 4.80
C LEU A 188 -4.07 -20.49 4.10
N GLU A 189 -3.08 -21.06 4.80
CA GLU A 189 -1.80 -21.41 4.20
C GLU A 189 -1.97 -22.53 3.18
N GLY A 190 -1.35 -22.38 2.00
CA GLY A 190 -1.42 -23.37 0.93
C GLY A 190 -2.69 -23.34 0.07
N ILE A 191 -3.74 -22.57 0.44
CA ILE A 191 -4.91 -22.36 -0.42
C ILE A 191 -4.49 -21.63 -1.69
N GLY A 192 -4.64 -22.28 -2.85
CA GLY A 192 -4.24 -21.73 -4.13
C GLY A 192 -2.75 -21.89 -4.49
N ALA A 193 -1.95 -22.58 -3.66
CA ALA A 193 -0.55 -22.89 -3.95
C ALA A 193 -0.36 -23.92 -5.09
N GLY A 194 -1.46 -24.50 -5.60
CA GLY A 194 -1.46 -25.37 -6.77
C GLY A 194 -1.55 -24.57 -8.08
N GLY A 195 -0.45 -23.98 -8.53
CA GLY A 195 -0.36 -23.38 -9.88
C GLY A 195 0.89 -22.53 -10.11
N GLU A 196 1.45 -22.57 -11.33
CA GLU A 196 2.69 -21.88 -11.75
C GLU A 196 2.60 -20.33 -11.76
N SER A 197 1.49 -19.74 -11.32
CA SER A 197 1.24 -18.29 -11.37
C SER A 197 1.46 -17.64 -10.00
N ARG A 198 2.68 -17.13 -9.77
CA ARG A 198 3.08 -16.32 -8.60
C ARG A 198 2.39 -14.95 -8.46
N GLY A 199 1.38 -14.64 -9.28
CA GLY A 199 0.81 -13.28 -9.38
C GLY A 199 -0.68 -13.13 -9.11
N ALA A 200 -1.39 -14.22 -8.83
CA ALA A 200 -2.80 -14.16 -8.49
C ALA A 200 -3.05 -15.17 -7.39
N MET A 201 -3.18 -14.70 -6.14
CA MET A 201 -3.84 -15.51 -5.12
C MET A 201 -5.14 -16.01 -5.72
N SER A 202 -5.32 -17.32 -5.73
CA SER A 202 -6.50 -17.93 -6.33
C SER A 202 -7.76 -17.29 -5.72
N GLY A 203 -8.85 -17.18 -6.49
CA GLY A 203 -10.13 -16.71 -5.95
C GLY A 203 -10.49 -17.41 -4.64
N ALA A 204 -10.17 -18.71 -4.53
CA ALA A 204 -10.39 -19.51 -3.33
C ALA A 204 -9.69 -19.00 -2.05
N TYR A 205 -8.49 -18.41 -2.16
CA TYR A 205 -7.83 -17.81 -1.00
C TYR A 205 -8.55 -16.53 -0.56
N ASN A 206 -8.86 -15.65 -1.52
CA ASN A 206 -9.58 -14.41 -1.22
C ASN A 206 -10.96 -14.69 -0.63
N ASP A 207 -11.66 -15.71 -1.16
CA ASP A 207 -12.95 -16.18 -0.65
C ASP A 207 -12.80 -16.67 0.80
N ALA A 208 -11.77 -17.46 1.11
CA ALA A 208 -11.54 -17.95 2.47
C ALA A 208 -11.17 -16.83 3.46
N VAL A 209 -10.38 -15.84 3.04
CA VAL A 209 -10.14 -14.62 3.85
C VAL A 209 -11.44 -13.86 4.06
N ALA A 210 -12.25 -13.68 3.01
CA ALA A 210 -13.52 -12.97 3.08
C ALA A 210 -14.52 -13.67 4.01
N ASP A 211 -14.59 -15.00 3.99
CA ASP A 211 -15.44 -15.79 4.89
C ASP A 211 -14.96 -15.70 6.35
N SER A 212 -13.64 -15.78 6.57
CA SER A 212 -13.02 -15.59 7.90
C SER A 212 -13.33 -14.20 8.47
N VAL A 213 -13.27 -13.16 7.64
CA VAL A 213 -13.64 -11.79 8.02
C VAL A 213 -15.14 -11.66 8.24
N GLY A 214 -15.97 -12.20 7.33
CA GLY A 214 -17.42 -12.07 7.36
C GLY A 214 -18.10 -12.85 8.50
N SER A 215 -17.42 -13.86 9.04
CA SER A 215 -17.85 -14.61 10.24
C SER A 215 -17.34 -14.01 11.56
N SER A 216 -16.51 -12.96 11.49
CA SER A 216 -16.00 -12.24 12.66
C SER A 216 -16.98 -11.16 13.15
N GLU A 217 -16.99 -10.90 14.46
CA GLU A 217 -17.66 -9.72 15.04
C GLU A 217 -16.84 -8.42 14.86
N ILE A 218 -15.63 -8.51 14.30
CA ILE A 218 -14.76 -7.35 14.10
C ILE A 218 -15.22 -6.56 12.88
N GLU A 219 -15.62 -5.31 13.11
CA GLU A 219 -16.03 -4.39 12.05
C GLU A 219 -14.83 -3.88 11.23
N ALA A 220 -15.01 -3.80 9.92
CA ALA A 220 -14.04 -3.16 9.03
C ALA A 220 -13.99 -1.65 9.26
N VAL A 221 -12.78 -1.10 9.23
CA VAL A 221 -12.51 0.34 9.31
C VAL A 221 -12.29 0.87 7.90
N MET A 222 -13.11 1.84 7.50
CA MET A 222 -13.07 2.47 6.17
C MET A 222 -12.88 3.98 6.30
N PRO A 223 -11.64 4.48 6.45
CA PRO A 223 -11.40 5.89 6.67
C PRO A 223 -11.51 6.70 5.37
N PHE A 224 -12.18 7.85 5.43
CA PHE A 224 -12.15 8.84 4.35
C PHE A 224 -10.92 9.73 4.47
N LEU A 225 -9.87 9.33 3.77
CA LEU A 225 -8.55 9.94 3.80
C LEU A 225 -8.46 11.20 2.91
N GLN A 226 -7.63 12.15 3.33
CA GLN A 226 -7.30 13.37 2.60
C GLN A 226 -5.84 13.34 2.13
N PRO A 227 -5.46 14.09 1.08
CA PRO A 227 -4.06 14.33 0.77
C PRO A 227 -3.28 14.79 2.01
N GLY A 228 -2.14 14.16 2.29
CA GLY A 228 -1.36 14.35 3.52
C GLY A 228 -1.62 13.30 4.60
N ASP A 229 -2.73 12.56 4.54
CA ASP A 229 -2.94 11.38 5.38
C ASP A 229 -2.12 10.19 4.86
N VAL A 230 -1.82 9.23 5.71
CA VAL A 230 -1.26 7.93 5.33
C VAL A 230 -1.82 6.82 6.22
N MET A 231 -2.25 5.73 5.61
CA MET A 231 -2.63 4.52 6.32
C MET A 231 -1.57 3.46 6.10
N ILE A 232 -1.08 2.86 7.18
CA ILE A 232 -0.06 1.82 7.16
C ILE A 232 -0.65 0.58 7.80
N PHE A 233 -0.55 -0.57 7.13
CA PHE A 233 -1.02 -1.85 7.65
C PHE A 233 -0.01 -2.95 7.39
N GLY A 234 0.01 -3.95 8.27
CA GLY A 234 0.94 -5.07 8.18
C GLY A 234 0.44 -6.18 7.25
N PRO A 235 1.31 -7.13 6.88
CA PRO A 235 1.06 -8.14 5.85
C PRO A 235 -0.11 -9.05 6.18
N SER A 236 -0.36 -9.33 7.46
CA SER A 236 -1.46 -10.18 7.94
C SER A 236 -2.78 -9.43 8.13
N THR A 237 -2.85 -8.13 7.84
CA THR A 237 -4.07 -7.33 8.03
C THR A 237 -5.01 -7.55 6.84
N PRO A 238 -6.22 -8.11 7.04
CA PRO A 238 -7.18 -8.22 5.95
C PRO A 238 -7.62 -6.84 5.47
N HIS A 239 -7.59 -6.64 4.17
CA HIS A 239 -7.92 -5.35 3.57
C HIS A 239 -8.44 -5.53 2.14
N GLY A 240 -9.07 -4.48 1.62
CA GLY A 240 -9.63 -4.48 0.29
C GLY A 240 -10.12 -3.09 -0.11
N SER A 241 -10.62 -2.95 -1.32
CA SER A 241 -11.13 -1.66 -1.79
C SER A 241 -12.39 -1.78 -2.61
N PHE A 242 -13.30 -0.85 -2.39
CA PHE A 242 -14.56 -0.80 -3.11
C PHE A 242 -14.36 -0.27 -4.52
N ALA A 243 -15.23 -0.68 -5.45
CA ALA A 243 -15.31 -0.05 -6.76
C ALA A 243 -15.70 1.43 -6.64
N ALA A 244 -15.19 2.25 -7.55
CA ALA A 244 -15.71 3.61 -7.70
C ALA A 244 -17.16 3.55 -8.21
N LEU A 245 -18.08 4.16 -7.46
CA LEU A 245 -19.49 4.30 -7.84
C LEU A 245 -19.68 5.48 -8.80
N ASP A 246 -19.02 6.61 -8.51
CA ASP A 246 -19.01 7.79 -9.37
C ASP A 246 -17.79 7.77 -10.28
N LYS A 247 -18.07 7.78 -11.58
CA LYS A 247 -17.11 7.60 -12.67
C LYS A 247 -16.38 8.88 -13.02
N ASN A 248 -16.79 10.02 -12.47
CA ASN A 248 -16.15 11.33 -12.68
C ASN A 248 -15.17 11.68 -11.56
N LEU A 249 -15.12 10.85 -10.51
CA LEU A 249 -14.23 11.06 -9.39
C LEU A 249 -12.95 10.26 -9.54
N TRP A 250 -11.83 10.97 -9.49
CA TRP A 250 -10.52 10.35 -9.37
C TRP A 250 -10.28 9.82 -7.97
N ARG A 251 -9.47 8.77 -7.88
CA ARG A 251 -8.94 8.23 -6.63
C ARG A 251 -7.49 7.85 -6.89
N ARG A 252 -6.66 8.86 -7.15
CA ARG A 252 -5.23 8.65 -7.27
C ARG A 252 -4.66 8.29 -5.90
N SER A 253 -3.81 7.28 -5.88
CA SER A 253 -3.19 6.81 -4.64
C SER A 253 -1.92 6.01 -4.90
N PHE A 254 -1.01 6.02 -3.93
CA PHE A 254 0.06 5.03 -3.87
C PHE A 254 -0.32 3.87 -2.96
N GLN A 255 0.12 2.68 -3.36
CA GLN A 255 0.41 1.57 -2.45
C GLN A 255 1.91 1.30 -2.55
N ALA A 256 2.63 1.28 -1.43
CA ALA A 256 4.05 1.03 -1.39
C ALA A 256 4.39 0.07 -0.26
N ILE A 257 5.30 -0.87 -0.54
CA ILE A 257 5.67 -1.95 0.38
C ILE A 257 7.07 -1.69 0.88
N TYR A 258 7.19 -1.56 2.19
CA TYR A 258 8.45 -1.32 2.88
C TYR A 258 8.78 -2.49 3.81
N ARG A 259 10.06 -2.63 4.13
CA ARG A 259 10.53 -3.47 5.23
C ARG A 259 11.70 -2.81 5.95
N PRO A 260 11.95 -3.07 7.23
CA PRO A 260 13.18 -2.65 7.88
C PRO A 260 14.40 -3.27 7.22
N THR A 261 15.36 -2.45 6.79
CA THR A 261 16.50 -2.90 5.97
C THR A 261 17.38 -3.94 6.68
N ALA A 262 17.71 -3.71 7.95
CA ALA A 262 18.76 -4.46 8.65
C ALA A 262 18.31 -5.84 9.18
N ILE A 263 17.02 -5.99 9.46
CA ILE A 263 16.51 -7.13 10.26
C ILE A 263 15.60 -8.07 9.48
N THR A 264 15.23 -7.72 8.25
CA THR A 264 14.34 -8.55 7.43
C THR A 264 14.87 -8.75 6.02
N ARG A 265 14.72 -9.98 5.51
CA ARG A 265 14.87 -10.29 4.07
C ARG A 265 13.51 -10.48 3.42
N TRP A 266 13.47 -10.50 2.10
CA TRP A 266 12.23 -10.80 1.39
C TRP A 266 11.96 -12.30 1.37
N GLY A 267 10.69 -12.70 1.52
CA GLY A 267 10.25 -14.06 1.18
C GLY A 267 9.93 -15.00 2.33
N ALA A 268 9.10 -14.59 3.30
CA ALA A 268 8.30 -15.59 4.03
C ALA A 268 6.98 -15.77 3.29
N TYR A 269 6.86 -16.86 2.54
CA TYR A 269 5.60 -17.24 1.90
C TYR A 269 5.02 -18.45 2.64
N PRO A 270 3.69 -18.68 2.58
CA PRO A 270 3.04 -19.82 3.26
C PRO A 270 3.67 -21.20 2.98
N THR A 271 4.49 -21.32 1.94
CA THR A 271 5.15 -22.58 1.56
C THR A 271 6.68 -22.55 1.72
N HIS A 272 7.28 -21.41 2.09
CA HIS A 272 8.73 -21.25 2.18
C HIS A 272 9.12 -20.22 3.25
N ASP A 273 9.87 -20.68 4.25
CA ASP A 273 10.59 -19.83 5.21
C ASP A 273 11.99 -19.42 4.71
N GLU A 274 12.38 -19.84 3.50
CA GLU A 274 13.66 -19.45 2.91
C GLU A 274 13.54 -18.12 2.16
N PRO A 275 14.47 -17.17 2.37
CA PRO A 275 14.47 -15.91 1.65
C PRO A 275 14.48 -16.13 0.14
N HIS A 276 13.50 -15.55 -0.55
CA HIS A 276 13.49 -15.49 -2.00
C HIS A 276 14.05 -14.14 -2.44
N ASP A 277 15.35 -14.11 -2.73
CA ASP A 277 16.01 -12.95 -3.33
C ASP A 277 15.52 -12.77 -4.78
N VAL A 278 14.37 -12.12 -4.94
CA VAL A 278 13.87 -11.65 -6.26
C VAL A 278 14.50 -10.33 -6.70
N ALA A 279 15.23 -9.64 -5.81
CA ALA A 279 15.99 -8.45 -6.13
C ALA A 279 17.49 -8.73 -5.99
N THR A 280 18.25 -8.33 -7.00
CA THR A 280 19.69 -8.62 -7.10
C THR A 280 20.56 -7.62 -6.34
N GLU A 281 20.03 -6.45 -5.96
CA GLU A 281 20.78 -5.39 -5.28
C GLU A 281 19.87 -4.45 -4.46
N GLU A 282 20.28 -4.07 -3.25
CA GLU A 282 19.70 -2.92 -2.54
C GLU A 282 20.48 -1.65 -2.88
N VAL A 283 19.78 -0.60 -3.33
CA VAL A 283 20.38 0.69 -3.67
C VAL A 283 19.94 1.74 -2.66
N GLU A 284 20.91 2.40 -2.05
CA GLU A 284 20.66 3.52 -1.14
C GLU A 284 20.05 4.72 -1.89
N MET A 285 18.93 5.24 -1.38
CA MET A 285 18.34 6.50 -1.87
C MET A 285 18.77 7.69 -1.02
N ASN A 286 18.71 7.51 0.30
CA ASN A 286 19.12 8.48 1.31
C ASN A 286 19.41 7.77 2.63
N GLU A 287 19.73 8.52 3.68
CA GLU A 287 20.10 7.99 5.01
C GLU A 287 19.03 7.08 5.63
N SER A 288 17.76 7.26 5.27
CA SER A 288 16.61 6.53 5.85
C SER A 288 16.02 5.45 4.93
N PHE A 289 16.32 5.47 3.63
CA PHE A 289 15.66 4.60 2.66
C PHE A 289 16.58 3.96 1.63
N ASN A 290 16.30 2.70 1.35
CA ASN A 290 16.79 1.94 0.19
C ASN A 290 15.64 1.65 -0.78
N PHE A 291 15.99 1.23 -1.99
CA PHE A 291 15.07 0.47 -2.84
C PHE A 291 15.74 -0.76 -3.42
N LEU A 292 14.94 -1.73 -3.82
CA LEU A 292 15.43 -2.92 -4.50
C LEU A 292 15.65 -2.67 -5.99
N ARG A 293 16.83 -2.88 -6.52
CA ARG A 293 17.07 -2.89 -7.96
C ARG A 293 16.98 -4.34 -8.47
N GLY A 294 16.27 -4.52 -9.58
CA GLY A 294 16.07 -5.79 -10.28
C GLY A 294 15.87 -5.54 -11.76
#